data_AF-A0A1B7KS43-F1
#
_entry.id   AF-A0A1B7KS43-F1
#
_cell.length_a   1.000
_cell.length_b   1.000
_cell.length_c   1.000
_cell.angle_alpha   90.00
_cell.angle_beta   90.00
_cell.angle_gamma   90.00
#
_symmetry.space_group_name_H-M   'P 1'
#
loop_
_entity.id
_entity.type
_entity.pdbx_description
1 polymer ?
#
loop_
_entity_poly.entity_id
_entity_poly.type
_entity_poly.pdbx_seq_one_letter_code
_entity_poly.pdbx_strand_id
1 'polypeptide(L)'
;MKRFISASIILGFIVLLFFFDEYRTNQSLHQEAALEGFIIMKEGEVYLVEDPDFVQKDADKLTIHELRGKYKMSKLWIKGFGALKGIKNGQKVKVWHSEILESYPAKVKVLKIEPY
;
A
#
# COMPACT_ATOMS: atom_id res chain seq x y z
N MET A 1 31.44 -13.48 41.91
CA MET A 1 31.68 -12.88 40.57
C MET A 1 30.98 -13.62 39.43
N LYS A 2 31.22 -14.92 39.17
CA LYS A 2 30.61 -15.66 38.03
C LYS A 2 29.06 -15.64 37.98
N ARG A 3 28.40 -15.70 39.14
CA ARG A 3 26.92 -15.62 39.26
C ARG A 3 26.35 -14.24 38.90
N PHE A 4 27.07 -13.17 39.22
CA PHE A 4 26.68 -11.80 38.88
C PHE A 4 26.87 -11.53 37.38
N ILE A 5 27.97 -12.00 36.80
CA ILE A 5 28.21 -11.93 35.35
C ILE A 5 27.10 -12.68 34.58
N SER A 6 26.70 -13.85 35.07
CA SER A 6 25.60 -14.63 34.48
C SER A 6 24.26 -13.90 34.56
N ALA A 7 23.95 -13.27 35.70
CA ALA A 7 22.73 -12.49 35.88
C ALA A 7 22.69 -11.25 34.95
N SER A 8 23.82 -10.55 34.76
CA SER A 8 23.91 -9.41 33.85
C SER A 8 23.74 -9.81 32.38
N ILE A 9 24.24 -10.98 31.96
CA ILE A 9 24.04 -11.49 30.60
C ILE A 9 22.57 -11.81 30.36
N ILE A 10 21.90 -12.47 31.31
CA ILE A 10 20.47 -12.80 31.21
C ILE A 10 19.63 -11.52 31.14
N LEU A 11 19.94 -10.52 31.97
CA LEU A 11 19.23 -9.24 31.96
C LEU A 11 19.41 -8.50 30.63
N GLY A 12 20.62 -8.47 30.08
CA GLY A 12 20.89 -7.89 28.76
C GLY A 12 20.13 -8.62 27.64
N PHE A 13 20.03 -9.94 27.73
CA PHE A 13 19.26 -10.74 26.76
C PHE A 13 17.76 -10.45 26.85
N ILE A 14 17.20 -10.29 28.06
CA ILE A 14 15.80 -9.90 28.26
C ILE A 14 15.51 -8.53 27.64
N VAL A 15 16.37 -7.54 27.87
CA VAL A 15 16.23 -6.21 27.26
C VAL A 15 16.28 -6.31 25.73
N LEU A 16 17.21 -7.10 25.18
CA LEU A 16 17.30 -7.35 23.74
C LEU A 16 16.00 -7.96 23.18
N LEU A 17 15.40 -8.92 23.89
CA LEU A 17 14.13 -9.53 23.47
C LEU A 17 12.99 -8.50 23.44
N PHE A 18 12.90 -7.58 24.40
CA PHE A 18 11.92 -6.49 24.38
C PHE A 18 12.12 -5.54 23.17
N PHE A 19 13.37 -5.20 22.83
CA PHE A 19 13.65 -4.40 21.62
C PHE A 19 13.24 -5.13 20.34
N PHE A 20 13.44 -6.44 20.25
CA PHE A 20 13.01 -7.22 19.08
C PHE A 20 11.49 -7.37 18.98
N ASP A 21 10.80 -7.49 20.11
CA ASP A 21 9.34 -7.59 20.16
C ASP A 21 8.67 -6.29 19.70
N GLU A 22 9.19 -5.14 20.14
CA GLU A 22 8.71 -3.83 19.70
C GLU A 22 8.99 -3.60 18.20
N TYR A 23 10.14 -4.04 17.69
CA TYR A 23 10.45 -3.97 16.26
C TYR A 23 9.50 -4.85 15.41
N ARG A 24 9.17 -6.06 15.88
CA ARG A 24 8.23 -6.95 15.20
C ARG A 24 6.79 -6.43 15.27
N THR A 25 6.38 -5.91 16.41
CA THR A 25 5.03 -5.36 16.62
C THR A 25 4.77 -4.16 15.71
N ASN A 26 5.77 -3.30 15.49
CA ASN A 26 5.67 -2.19 14.54
C ASN A 26 5.57 -2.65 13.07
N GLN A 27 6.15 -3.79 12.71
CA GLN A 27 5.95 -4.39 11.38
C GLN A 27 4.57 -5.05 11.24
N SER A 28 4.07 -5.72 12.29
CA SER A 28 2.76 -6.40 12.23
C SER A 28 1.55 -5.45 12.34
N LEU A 29 1.70 -4.29 12.96
CA LEU A 29 0.68 -3.22 12.94
C LEU A 29 0.52 -2.60 11.55
N HIS A 30 1.57 -2.65 10.72
CA HIS A 30 1.49 -2.50 9.26
C HIS A 30 1.15 -3.85 8.60
N GLN A 31 0.16 -4.57 9.12
CA GLN A 31 -0.49 -5.63 8.37
C GLN A 31 -0.91 -5.02 7.03
N GLU A 32 -0.26 -5.48 5.97
CA GLU A 32 -0.35 -4.91 4.63
C GLU A 32 -1.81 -4.95 4.16
N ALA A 33 -2.53 -3.86 4.41
CA ALA A 33 -3.87 -3.70 3.88
C ALA A 33 -3.73 -3.64 2.35
N ALA A 34 -4.48 -4.52 1.70
CA ALA A 34 -4.49 -4.62 0.25
C ALA A 34 -5.83 -4.09 -0.26
N LEU A 35 -5.77 -3.13 -1.18
CA LEU A 35 -6.92 -2.66 -1.92
C LEU A 35 -7.01 -3.41 -3.24
N GLU A 36 -8.21 -3.74 -3.66
CA GLU A 36 -8.47 -4.36 -4.95
C GLU A 36 -9.29 -3.40 -5.81
N GLY A 37 -8.95 -3.36 -7.10
CA GLY A 37 -9.62 -2.44 -7.99
C GLY A 37 -9.01 -2.42 -9.38
N PHE A 38 -9.43 -1.46 -10.18
CA PHE A 38 -8.96 -1.26 -11.54
C PHE A 38 -7.99 -0.10 -11.59
N ILE A 39 -6.81 -0.33 -12.17
CA ILE A 39 -5.78 0.70 -12.25
C ILE A 39 -6.04 1.63 -13.44
N ILE A 40 -5.98 2.93 -13.22
CA ILE A 40 -6.17 3.94 -14.25
C ILE A 40 -4.91 4.78 -14.33
N MET A 41 -4.26 4.78 -15.49
CA MET A 41 -3.09 5.59 -15.80
C MET A 41 -3.52 6.69 -16.75
N LYS A 42 -3.58 7.94 -16.25
CA LYS A 42 -4.06 9.08 -17.03
C LYS A 42 -3.37 10.35 -16.58
N GLU A 43 -3.03 11.22 -17.53
CA GLU A 43 -2.41 12.53 -17.25
C GLU A 43 -1.09 12.44 -16.45
N GLY A 44 -0.35 11.34 -16.60
CA GLY A 44 0.91 11.10 -15.85
C GLY A 44 0.71 10.65 -14.40
N GLU A 45 -0.53 10.47 -13.97
CA GLU A 45 -0.91 10.05 -12.64
C GLU A 45 -1.54 8.66 -12.67
N VAL A 46 -1.56 8.00 -11.50
CA VAL A 46 -2.09 6.66 -11.35
C VAL A 46 -3.17 6.66 -10.28
N TYR A 47 -4.29 6.02 -10.61
CA TYR A 47 -5.45 5.91 -9.74
C TYR A 47 -5.89 4.45 -9.63
N LEU A 48 -6.55 4.13 -8.52
CA LEU A 48 -7.23 2.87 -8.29
C LEU A 48 -8.72 3.15 -8.17
N VAL A 49 -9.51 2.48 -8.99
CA VAL A 49 -10.99 2.48 -8.89
C VAL A 49 -11.40 1.22 -8.14
N GLU A 50 -11.99 1.38 -6.97
CA GLU A 50 -12.36 0.27 -6.08
C GLU A 50 -13.76 -0.30 -6.42
N ASP A 51 -14.53 0.39 -7.27
CA ASP A 51 -15.89 -0.01 -7.59
C ASP A 51 -15.92 -1.27 -8.47
N PRO A 52 -16.69 -2.30 -8.09
CA PRO A 52 -16.77 -3.55 -8.85
C PRO A 52 -17.48 -3.38 -10.20
N ASP A 53 -18.37 -2.39 -10.33
CA ASP A 53 -19.14 -2.10 -11.54
C ASP A 53 -18.38 -1.19 -12.53
N PHE A 54 -17.06 -1.09 -12.36
CA PHE A 54 -16.21 -0.30 -13.24
C PHE A 54 -16.23 -0.84 -14.67
N VAL A 55 -16.47 0.07 -15.63
CA VAL A 55 -16.46 -0.26 -17.06
C VAL A 55 -15.12 0.15 -17.65
N GLN A 56 -14.31 -0.82 -18.10
CA GLN A 56 -12.96 -0.55 -18.61
C GLN A 56 -12.91 0.52 -19.72
N LYS A 57 -13.93 0.58 -20.59
CA LYS A 57 -14.04 1.58 -21.66
C LYS A 57 -14.05 3.03 -21.14
N ASP A 58 -14.45 3.23 -19.89
CA ASP A 58 -14.50 4.54 -19.27
C ASP A 58 -13.11 5.06 -18.90
N ALA A 59 -12.13 4.16 -18.65
CA ALA A 59 -10.73 4.52 -18.43
C ALA A 59 -10.18 5.42 -19.55
N ASP A 60 -10.50 5.04 -20.78
CA ASP A 60 -9.99 5.69 -21.98
C ASP A 60 -10.86 6.89 -22.36
N LYS A 61 -12.19 6.78 -22.24
CA LYS A 61 -13.15 7.79 -22.70
C LYS A 61 -13.33 8.98 -21.75
N LEU A 62 -13.39 8.75 -20.44
CA LEU A 62 -13.77 9.77 -19.46
C LEU A 62 -12.55 10.48 -18.89
N THR A 63 -12.65 11.79 -18.66
CA THR A 63 -11.63 12.56 -17.94
C THR A 63 -11.50 12.10 -16.48
N ILE A 64 -10.38 12.44 -15.82
CA ILE A 64 -10.22 12.13 -14.38
C ILE A 64 -11.33 12.77 -13.54
N HIS A 65 -11.81 13.96 -13.90
CA HIS A 65 -12.88 14.62 -13.17
C HIS A 65 -14.21 13.86 -13.29
N GLU A 66 -14.54 13.35 -14.48
CA GLU A 66 -15.74 12.54 -14.71
C GLU A 66 -15.65 11.20 -14.00
N LEU A 67 -14.48 10.55 -14.05
CA LEU A 67 -14.23 9.30 -13.32
C LEU A 67 -14.40 9.48 -11.81
N ARG A 68 -13.91 10.59 -11.25
CA ARG A 68 -14.07 10.92 -9.81
C ARG A 68 -15.52 11.16 -9.40
N GLY A 69 -16.35 11.68 -10.30
CA GLY A 69 -17.78 11.87 -10.05
C GLY A 69 -18.58 10.58 -10.17
N LYS A 70 -18.09 9.64 -10.99
CA LYS A 70 -18.78 8.37 -11.29
C LYS A 70 -18.37 7.22 -10.37
N TYR A 71 -17.10 7.20 -9.96
CA TYR A 71 -16.50 6.08 -9.25
C TYR A 71 -15.74 6.50 -7.99
N LYS A 72 -15.76 5.63 -6.98
CA LYS A 72 -14.86 5.70 -5.83
C LYS A 72 -13.45 5.40 -6.30
N MET A 73 -12.59 6.41 -6.21
CA MET A 73 -11.22 6.32 -6.66
C MET A 73 -10.23 6.89 -5.65
N SER A 74 -9.04 6.31 -5.67
CA SER A 74 -7.90 6.67 -4.83
C SER A 74 -6.69 6.97 -5.72
N LYS A 75 -5.95 8.04 -5.43
CA LYS A 75 -4.69 8.37 -6.12
C LYS A 75 -3.55 7.53 -5.56
N LEU A 76 -2.83 6.82 -6.40
CA LEU A 76 -1.73 5.97 -6.01
C LEU A 76 -0.42 6.76 -6.02
N TRP A 77 0.22 6.86 -4.86
CA TRP A 77 1.57 7.39 -4.74
C TRP A 77 2.59 6.24 -4.82
N ILE A 78 3.14 6.08 -6.02
CA ILE A 78 4.07 5.00 -6.34
C ILE A 78 5.51 5.50 -6.24
N LYS A 79 6.34 4.82 -5.44
CA LYS A 79 7.78 5.06 -5.40
C LYS A 79 8.49 4.17 -6.42
N GLY A 80 8.89 4.77 -7.54
CA GLY A 80 9.71 4.13 -8.56
C GLY A 80 8.93 3.52 -9.74
N PHE A 81 9.55 3.54 -10.91
CA PHE A 81 8.92 3.17 -12.18
C PHE A 81 8.62 1.67 -12.34
N GLY A 82 9.22 0.80 -11.51
CA GLY A 82 9.10 -0.65 -11.63
C GLY A 82 7.74 -1.22 -11.23
N ALA A 83 6.99 -0.54 -10.36
CA ALA A 83 5.75 -1.07 -9.79
C ALA A 83 4.59 -1.22 -10.80
N LEU A 84 4.68 -0.54 -11.95
CA LEU A 84 3.67 -0.59 -13.01
C LEU A 84 4.10 -1.46 -14.20
N LYS A 85 5.28 -2.09 -14.13
CA LYS A 85 5.84 -2.83 -15.26
C LYS A 85 4.91 -3.99 -15.63
N GLY A 86 4.41 -3.98 -16.87
CA GLY A 86 3.53 -5.03 -17.40
C GLY A 86 2.04 -4.85 -17.06
N ILE A 87 1.67 -3.80 -16.33
CA ILE A 87 0.29 -3.49 -15.97
C ILE A 87 -0.35 -2.61 -17.06
N LYS A 88 -1.56 -2.97 -17.50
CA LYS A 88 -2.31 -2.23 -18.53
C LYS A 88 -3.34 -1.27 -17.91
N ASN A 89 -3.69 -0.22 -18.64
CA ASN A 89 -4.75 0.70 -18.23
C ASN A 89 -6.10 -0.03 -18.12
N GLY A 90 -6.83 0.21 -17.03
CA GLY A 90 -8.08 -0.44 -16.70
C GLY A 90 -7.96 -1.91 -16.28
N GLN A 91 -6.74 -2.42 -16.03
CA GLN A 91 -6.54 -3.78 -15.55
C GLN A 91 -6.91 -3.89 -14.07
N LYS A 92 -7.51 -5.03 -13.69
CA LYS A 92 -7.76 -5.35 -12.28
C LYS A 92 -6.44 -5.70 -11.59
N VAL A 93 -6.19 -5.09 -10.43
CA VAL A 93 -4.95 -5.24 -9.67
C VAL A 93 -5.26 -5.36 -8.18
N LYS A 94 -4.28 -5.89 -7.45
CA LYS A 94 -4.19 -5.81 -6.00
C LYS A 94 -3.07 -4.84 -5.62
N VAL A 95 -3.36 -3.91 -4.70
CA VAL A 95 -2.45 -2.83 -4.29
C VAL A 95 -2.19 -2.96 -2.79
N TRP A 96 -0.96 -3.32 -2.43
CA TRP A 96 -0.50 -3.28 -1.04
C TRP A 96 -0.05 -1.87 -0.71
N HIS A 97 -0.47 -1.36 0.45
CA HIS A 97 -0.14 -0.01 0.86
C HIS A 97 0.32 0.05 2.32
N SER A 98 1.14 1.06 2.63
CA SER A 98 1.55 1.33 4.01
C SER A 98 0.59 2.28 4.71
N GLU A 99 -0.02 3.19 3.97
CA GLU A 99 -0.74 4.34 4.53
C GLU A 99 -1.74 4.89 3.52
N ILE A 100 -2.90 5.31 4.02
CA ILE A 100 -3.90 6.08 3.26
C ILE A 100 -3.99 7.46 3.91
N LEU A 101 -3.69 8.49 3.12
CA LEU A 101 -3.81 9.88 3.55
C LEU A 101 -5.20 10.39 3.17
N GLU A 102 -5.89 10.97 4.15
CA GLU A 102 -7.22 11.57 3.95
C GLU A 102 -7.11 12.80 3.03
N SER A 103 -7.60 12.65 1.79
CA SER A 103 -7.72 13.71 0.78
C SER A 103 -8.83 13.38 -0.22
N TYR A 104 -9.09 14.26 -1.20
CA TYR A 104 -10.11 14.02 -2.23
C TYR A 104 -9.55 14.14 -3.66
N PRO A 105 -9.30 13.02 -4.38
CA PRO A 105 -9.41 11.63 -3.91
C PRO A 105 -8.37 11.28 -2.84
N ALA A 106 -8.59 10.20 -2.09
CA ALA A 106 -7.66 9.74 -1.07
C ALA A 106 -6.30 9.39 -1.70
N LYS A 107 -5.20 9.60 -0.97
CA LYS A 107 -3.86 9.26 -1.48
C LYS A 107 -3.36 8.00 -0.80
N VAL A 108 -3.03 6.99 -1.60
CA VAL A 108 -2.58 5.68 -1.12
C VAL A 108 -1.10 5.53 -1.39
N LYS A 109 -0.31 5.30 -0.33
CA LYS A 109 1.14 5.09 -0.46
C LYS A 109 1.43 3.64 -0.78
N VAL A 110 1.80 3.37 -2.03
CA VAL A 110 1.91 2.03 -2.59
C VAL A 110 3.23 1.37 -2.20
N LEU A 111 3.14 0.14 -1.71
CA LEU A 111 4.26 -0.77 -1.49
C LEU A 111 4.47 -1.70 -2.69
N LYS A 112 3.38 -2.29 -3.19
CA LYS A 112 3.40 -3.28 -4.27
C LYS A 112 2.10 -3.22 -5.06
N ILE A 113 2.18 -3.55 -6.35
CA ILE A 113 1.02 -3.78 -7.20
C ILE A 113 1.20 -5.13 -7.88
N GLU A 114 0.16 -5.97 -7.85
CA GLU A 114 0.12 -7.23 -8.57
C GLU A 114 -1.07 -7.24 -9.53
N PRO A 115 -0.86 -7.63 -10.80
CA PRO A 115 -1.96 -7.87 -11.71
C PRO A 115 -2.73 -9.14 -11.30
N TYR A 116 -4.05 -9.08 -11.46
CA TYR A 116 -4.89 -10.28 -11.53
C TYR A 116 -4.73 -10.97 -12.89
#